data_AF-A0A3D5YDY7-F1
#
_entry.id   AF-A0A3D5YDY7-F1
#
_cell.length_a   1.000
_cell.length_b   1.000
_cell.length_c   1.000
_cell.angle_alpha   90.00
_cell.angle_beta   90.00
_cell.angle_gamma   90.00
#
_symmetry.space_group_name_H-M   'P 1'
#
loop_
_entity.id
_entity.type
_entity.pdbx_description
1 polymer ?
#
loop_
_entity_poly.entity_id
_entity_poly.type
_entity_poly.pdbx_seq_one_letter_code
_entity_poly.pdbx_strand_id
1 'polypeptide(L)' 'MKKTIYIKGMHCASCEMIIKDRVENIKGVQVENISAKNGKLDLEIVNENLLKKINEEIKKA' A
#
# COMPACT_ATOMS: atom_id res chain seq x y z
N MET A 1 10.96 2.93 8.51
CA MET A 1 10.46 4.32 8.41
C MET A 1 8.99 4.28 8.03
N LYS A 2 8.12 4.88 8.85
CA LYS A 2 6.67 4.88 8.62
C LYS A 2 6.28 5.86 7.51
N LYS A 3 5.36 5.43 6.66
CA LYS A 3 4.82 6.18 5.53
C LYS A 3 3.32 5.94 5.43
N THR A 4 2.61 7.01 5.09
CA THR A 4 1.18 6.99 4.79
C THR A 4 0.99 7.33 3.31
N ILE A 5 0.27 6.48 2.60
CA ILE A 5 -0.08 6.65 1.19
C ILE A 5 -1.60 6.81 1.09
N TYR A 6 -2.04 7.79 0.31
CA TYR A 6 -3.45 8.01 -0.01
C TYR A 6 -3.73 7.50 -1.42
N ILE A 7 -4.64 6.56 -1.54
CA ILE A 7 -4.96 5.83 -2.77
C ILE A 7 -6.34 6.27 -3.24
N LYS A 8 -6.38 7.07 -4.31
CA LYS A 8 -7.63 7.40 -4.99
C LYS A 8 -8.11 6.20 -5.78
N GLY A 9 -9.32 5.71 -5.49
CA GLY A 9 -9.92 4.58 -6.23
C GLY A 9 -10.08 3.30 -5.42
N MET A 10 -9.53 3.23 -4.20
CA MET A 10 -9.70 2.09 -3.27
C MET A 10 -11.11 2.10 -2.64
N HIS A 11 -12.17 2.00 -3.44
CA HIS A 11 -13.55 2.14 -2.98
C HIS A 11 -14.20 0.79 -2.68
N CYS A 12 -13.55 -0.30 -3.09
CA CYS A 12 -14.03 -1.66 -2.96
C CYS A 12 -13.14 -2.46 -1.99
N ALA A 13 -13.75 -3.31 -1.16
CA ALA A 13 -13.04 -4.21 -0.24
C ALA A 13 -12.06 -5.13 -0.99
N SER A 14 -12.36 -5.48 -2.25
CA SER A 14 -11.44 -6.25 -3.10
C SER A 14 -10.14 -5.49 -3.39
N CYS A 15 -10.22 -4.17 -3.64
CA CYS A 15 -9.03 -3.36 -3.89
C CYS A 15 -8.14 -3.25 -2.64
N GLU A 16 -8.75 -3.18 -1.46
CA GLU A 16 -8.02 -3.22 -0.18
C GLU A 16 -7.21 -4.50 -0.03
N MET A 17 -7.88 -5.66 -0.19
CA MET A 17 -7.23 -6.95 -0.03
C MET A 17 -6.12 -7.17 -1.06
N ILE A 18 -6.36 -6.82 -2.33
CA ILE A 18 -5.37 -6.94 -3.40
C ILE A 18 -4.16 -6.05 -3.14
N ILE A 19 -4.38 -4.79 -2.74
CA ILE A 19 -3.28 -3.85 -2.49
C ILE A 19 -2.49 -4.28 -1.25
N LYS A 20 -3.16 -4.70 -0.18
CA LYS A 20 -2.50 -5.20 1.02
C LYS A 20 -1.59 -6.38 0.67
N ASP A 21 -2.13 -7.38 -0.04
CA ASP A 21 -1.39 -8.58 -0.46
C ASP A 21 -0.19 -8.23 -1.35
N ARG A 22 -0.38 -7.37 -2.35
CA ARG A 22 0.72 -6.94 -3.22
C ARG A 22 1.82 -6.21 -2.45
N VAL A 23 1.45 -5.34 -1.52
CA VAL A 23 2.40 -4.50 -0.78
C VAL A 23 3.12 -5.31 0.31
N GLU A 24 2.45 -6.22 1.00
CA GLU A 24 3.07 -7.09 2.02
C GLU A 24 4.02 -8.13 1.41
N ASN A 25 3.82 -8.53 0.16
CA ASN A 25 4.74 -9.39 -0.58
C ASN A 25 6.07 -8.69 -0.97
N ILE A 26 6.18 -7.36 -0.80
CA ILE A 26 7.40 -6.64 -1.12
C ILE A 26 8.38 -6.74 0.06
N LYS A 27 9.51 -7.42 -0.15
CA LYS A 27 10.60 -7.48 0.85
C LYS A 27 11.04 -6.07 1.29
N GLY A 28 11.06 -5.85 2.60
CA GLY A 28 11.40 -4.56 3.20
C GLY A 28 10.22 -3.60 3.35
N VAL A 29 8.99 -4.07 3.09
CA VAL A 29 7.74 -3.37 3.37
C VAL A 29 6.96 -4.13 4.44
N GLN A 30 6.42 -3.39 5.40
CA GLN A 30 5.54 -3.90 6.44
C GLN A 30 4.27 -3.06 6.45
N VAL A 31 3.12 -3.67 6.16
CA VAL A 31 1.83 -2.96 6.19
C VAL A 31 1.33 -2.91 7.64
N GLU A 32 1.09 -1.70 8.15
CA GLU A 32 0.61 -1.47 9.51
C GLU A 32 -0.92 -1.34 9.53
N ASN A 33 -1.47 -0.58 8.57
CA ASN A 33 -2.91 -0.39 8.44
C ASN A 33 -3.29 -0.13 6.99
N ILE A 34 -4.47 -0.61 6.59
CA ILE A 34 -5.06 -0.28 5.30
C ILE A 34 -6.55 -0.02 5.52
N SER A 35 -7.10 0.95 4.80
CA SER A 35 -8.50 1.36 4.94
C SER A 35 -9.05 1.82 3.59
N ALA A 36 -9.87 0.99 2.96
CA ALA A 36 -10.59 1.32 1.73
C ALA A 36 -11.51 2.54 1.92
N LYS A 37 -12.24 2.57 3.04
CA LYS A 37 -13.16 3.68 3.37
C LYS A 37 -12.49 5.04 3.32
N ASN A 38 -11.24 5.13 3.76
CA ASN A 38 -10.47 6.37 3.82
C ASN A 38 -9.47 6.49 2.66
N GLY A 39 -9.35 5.47 1.82
CA GLY A 39 -8.29 5.35 0.81
C GLY A 39 -6.89 5.50 1.41
N LYS A 40 -6.64 4.93 2.59
CA LYS A 40 -5.39 5.14 3.34
C LYS A 40 -4.63 3.84 3.50
N LEU A 41 -3.33 3.88 3.26
CA LEU A 41 -2.39 2.78 3.50
C LEU A 41 -1.23 3.29 4.37
N ASP A 42 -1.16 2.80 5.59
CA ASP A 42 -0.06 3.02 6.51
C ASP A 42 0.88 1.82 6.48
N LEU A 43 2.15 2.08 6.19
CA LEU A 43 3.17 1.04 6.07
C LEU A 43 4.53 1.55 6.55
N GLU A 44 5.41 0.63 6.86
CA GLU A 44 6.81 0.88 7.13
C GLU A 44 7.66 0.33 5.98
N ILE A 45 8.59 1.15 5.50
CA ILE A 45 9.59 0.74 4.51
C ILE A 45 10.99 0.85 5.10
N VAL A 46 11.91 0.01 4.61
CA VAL A 46 13.33 0.07 5.01
C VAL A 46 14.13 1.07 4.17
N ASN A 47 13.70 1.37 2.95
CA ASN A 47 14.37 2.30 2.03
C ASN A 47 13.39 3.01 1.08
N GLU A 48 13.75 4.22 0.66
CA GLU A 48 12.88 5.08 -0.18
C GLU A 48 12.60 4.51 -1.57
N ASN A 49 13.49 3.67 -2.12
CA ASN A 49 13.28 3.02 -3.42
C ASN A 49 12.02 2.12 -3.44
N LEU A 50 11.62 1.58 -2.29
CA LEU A 50 10.39 0.79 -2.18
C LEU A 50 9.15 1.63 -2.41
N LEU A 51 9.19 2.92 -2.06
CA LEU A 51 8.06 3.82 -2.25
C LEU A 51 7.64 3.90 -3.72
N LYS A 52 8.62 3.91 -4.64
CA LYS A 52 8.35 3.88 -6.09
C LYS A 52 7.68 2.57 -6.50
N LYS A 53 8.22 1.44 -6.01
CA LYS A 53 7.70 0.10 -6.33
C LYS A 53 6.25 -0.07 -5.83
N ILE A 54 5.98 0.35 -4.60
CA ILE A 54 4.63 0.30 -4.01
C ILE A 54 3.63 1.10 -4.86
N ASN A 55 3.97 2.33 -5.24
CA ASN A 55 3.10 3.15 -6.07
C ASN A 55 2.79 2.50 -7.43
N GLU A 56 3.77 1.85 -8.05
CA GLU A 56 3.58 1.13 -9.31
C GLU A 56 2.68 -0.10 -9.14
N GLU A 57 2.82 -0.86 -8.06
CA GLU A 57 1.98 -2.03 -7.78
C GLU A 57 0.52 -1.64 -7.48
N ILE A 58 0.31 -0.49 -6.82
CA ILE A 58 -1.02 0.08 -6.55
C ILE A 58 -1.70 0.52 -7.86
N LYS A 59 -0.98 1.15 -8.81
CA LYS A 59 -1.56 1.58 -10.10
C LYS A 59 -1.99 0.43 -10.99
N LYS A 60 -1.42 -0.75 -10.81
CA LYS A 60 -1.77 -1.98 -11.56
C LYS A 60 -2.94 -2.74 -10.93
N ALA A 61 -3.50 -2.25 -9.82
CA ALA A 61 -4.60 -2.89 -9.11
C ALA A 61 -5.94 -2.35 -9.58
#